data_AF-A0A0F2RIE1-F1
#
_entry.id   AF-A0A0F2RIE1-F1
#
_cell.length_a   1.000
_cell.length_b   1.000
_cell.length_c   1.000
_cell.angle_alpha   90.00
_cell.angle_beta   90.00
_cell.angle_gamma   90.00
#
_symmetry.space_group_name_H-M   'P 1'
#
loop_
_entity.id
_entity.type
_entity.pdbx_description
1 polymer ?
#
loop_
_entity_poly.entity_id
_entity_poly.type
_entity_poly.pdbx_seq_one_letter_code
_entity_poly.pdbx_strand_id
1 'polypeptide(L)' 'MSVTAASVAGQLLRQYGDDASVIATLRAAEVAAQGDVEALAHWDAVIAILDGGGTGPAN' A
#
# COMPACT_ATOMS: atom_id res chain seq x y z
N MET A 1 -12.52 5.54 -14.07
CA MET A 1 -12.51 5.08 -12.66
C MET A 1 -11.12 5.37 -12.13
N SER A 2 -10.97 6.36 -11.24
CA SER A 2 -9.70 6.59 -10.54
C SER A 2 -9.45 5.45 -9.56
N VAL A 3 -8.24 4.90 -9.58
CA VAL A 3 -7.84 3.82 -8.68
C VAL A 3 -7.52 4.43 -7.31
N THR A 4 -8.25 4.03 -6.27
CA THR A 4 -8.02 4.50 -4.90
C THR A 4 -7.05 3.57 -4.18
N ALA A 5 -6.33 4.10 -3.18
CA ALA A 5 -5.41 3.31 -2.35
C ALA A 5 -6.10 2.10 -1.71
N ALA A 6 -7.34 2.24 -1.25
CA ALA A 6 -8.13 1.14 -0.69
C ALA A 6 -8.45 0.05 -1.72
N SER A 7 -8.74 0.42 -2.97
CA SER A 7 -8.98 -0.54 -4.05
C SER A 7 -7.71 -1.32 -4.39
N VAL A 8 -6.54 -0.66 -4.39
CA VAL A 8 -5.24 -1.30 -4.61
C VAL A 8 -4.89 -2.23 -3.45
N ALA A 9 -5.03 -1.77 -2.20
CA ALA A 9 -4.80 -2.59 -1.02
C ALA A 9 -5.66 -3.87 -1.03
N GLY A 10 -6.95 -3.75 -1.34
CA GLY A 10 -7.85 -4.91 -1.46
C GLY A 10 -7.55 -5.85 -2.64
N GLN A 11 -6.88 -5.35 -3.69
CA GLN A 11 -6.38 -6.20 -4.78
C GLN A 11 -5.11 -6.93 -4.36
N LEU A 12 -4.17 -6.23 -3.72
CA LEU A 12 -2.92 -6.81 -3.23
C LEU A 12 -3.19 -7.89 -2.18
N LEU A 13 -4.08 -7.66 -1.22
CA LEU A 13 -4.47 -8.68 -0.23
C LEU A 13 -5.05 -9.94 -0.89
N ARG A 14 -5.84 -9.79 -1.96
CA ARG A 14 -6.40 -10.94 -2.69
C ARG A 14 -5.36 -11.72 -3.49
N GLN A 15 -4.32 -11.06 -3.98
CA GLN A 15 -3.27 -11.70 -4.81
C GLN A 15 -2.12 -12.26 -3.99
N TYR A 16 -1.72 -11.54 -2.94
CA TYR A 16 -0.47 -11.78 -2.21
C TYR A 16 -0.71 -12.10 -0.73
N GLY A 17 -1.93 -11.94 -0.20
CA GLY A 17 -2.23 -12.20 1.20
C GLY A 17 -1.35 -11.37 2.13
N ASP A 18 -0.66 -12.05 3.04
CA ASP A 18 0.24 -11.44 4.03
C ASP A 18 1.43 -10.70 3.39
N ASP A 19 1.81 -11.06 2.14
CA ASP A 19 2.89 -10.39 1.42
C ASP A 19 2.46 -9.07 0.75
N ALA A 20 1.18 -8.69 0.84
CA ALA A 20 0.65 -7.48 0.21
C ALA A 20 1.41 -6.20 0.62
N SER A 21 1.77 -6.06 1.90
CA SER A 21 2.51 -4.89 2.41
C SER A 21 3.95 -4.86 1.89
N VAL A 22 4.58 -6.03 1.73
CA VAL A 22 5.90 -6.17 1.12
C VAL A 22 5.87 -5.71 -0.33
N ILE A 23 4.87 -6.17 -1.12
CA ILE A 23 4.73 -5.75 -2.52
C ILE A 23 4.47 -4.24 -2.62
N ALA A 24 3.61 -3.67 -1.78
CA ALA A 24 3.35 -2.24 -1.75
C ALA A 24 4.62 -1.43 -1.40
N THR A 25 5.41 -1.91 -0.44
CA THR A 25 6.69 -1.29 -0.05
C THR A 25 7.71 -1.31 -1.19
N LEU A 26 7.82 -2.42 -1.92
CA LEU A 26 8.72 -2.50 -3.09
C LEU A 26 8.31 -1.52 -4.18
N ARG A 27 7.00 -1.34 -4.40
CA ARG A 27 6.49 -0.36 -5.37
C ARG A 27 6.73 1.08 -4.93
N ALA A 28 6.55 1.39 -3.64
CA ALA A 28 6.90 2.69 -3.07
C ALA A 28 8.38 3.00 -3.30
N ALA A 29 9.27 2.04 -3.05
CA ALA A 29 10.71 2.22 -3.27
C ALA A 29 11.05 2.44 -4.76
N GLU A 30 10.40 1.72 -5.67
CA GLU A 30 10.60 1.87 -7.12
C GLU A 30 10.27 3.29 -7.60
N VAL A 31 9.10 3.81 -7.22
CA VAL A 31 8.67 5.16 -7.62
C VAL A 31 9.48 6.25 -6.92
N ALA A 32 9.90 6.03 -5.66
CA ALA A 32 10.79 6.94 -4.94
C ALA A 32 12.15 7.05 -5.66
N ALA A 33 12.70 5.94 -6.13
CA ALA A 33 13.95 5.93 -6.89
C ALA A 33 13.84 6.65 -8.24
N GLN A 34 12.64 6.66 -8.82
CA GLN A 34 12.33 7.40 -10.05
C GLN A 34 12.04 8.89 -9.80
N GLY A 35 11.93 9.32 -8.54
CA GLY A 35 11.58 10.69 -8.15
C GLY A 35 10.10 11.03 -8.32
N ASP A 36 9.23 10.02 -8.47
CA ASP A 36 7.79 10.21 -8.60
C ASP A 36 7.13 10.31 -7.22
N VAL A 37 7.06 11.55 -6.74
CA VAL A 37 6.53 11.89 -5.42
C VAL A 37 5.00 11.67 -5.33
N GLU A 38 4.28 11.85 -6.43
CA GLU A 38 2.82 11.65 -6.45
C GLU A 38 2.50 10.15 -6.33
N ALA A 39 3.18 9.32 -7.10
CA ALA A 39 3.04 7.88 -6.99
C ALA A 39 3.52 7.38 -5.61
N LEU A 40 4.60 7.95 -5.07
CA LEU A 40 5.08 7.60 -3.73
C LEU A 40 4.00 7.86 -2.68
N ALA A 41 3.38 9.05 -2.69
CA ALA A 41 2.30 9.38 -1.76
C ALA A 41 1.09 8.43 -1.89
N HIS A 42 0.80 7.95 -3.11
CA HIS A 42 -0.23 6.95 -3.33
C HIS A 42 0.13 5.60 -2.68
N TRP A 43 1.37 5.13 -2.86
CA TRP A 43 1.83 3.86 -2.28
C TRP A 43 1.94 3.92 -0.76
N ASP A 44 2.34 5.05 -0.18
CA ASP A 44 2.33 5.26 1.27
C ASP A 44 0.91 5.12 1.84
N ALA A 45 -0.10 5.64 1.15
CA ALA A 45 -1.50 5.48 1.55
C ALA A 45 -1.97 4.01 1.43
N VAL A 46 -1.50 3.26 0.44
CA VAL A 46 -1.78 1.82 0.31
C VAL A 46 -1.17 1.04 1.47
N ILE A 47 0.10 1.30 1.80
CA ILE A 47 0.83 0.64 2.89
C ILE A 47 0.14 0.92 4.23
N ALA A 48 -0.26 2.17 4.49
CA ALA A 48 -0.98 2.52 5.72
C ALA A 48 -2.32 1.76 5.88
N ILE A 49 -3.01 1.45 4.79
CA ILE A 49 -4.23 0.64 4.80
C ILE A 49 -3.91 -0.83 5.09
N LEU A 50 -2.85 -1.38 4.47
CA LEU A 50 -2.44 -2.77 4.64
C LEU A 50 -1.92 -3.05 6.05
N ASP A 51 -1.14 -2.12 6.62
CA ASP A 51 -0.60 -2.22 7.98
C ASP A 51 -1.66 -1.88 9.06
N GLY A 52 -2.88 -1.53 8.65
CA GLY A 52 -4.01 -1.35 9.55
C GLY A 52 -3.94 -0.06 10.37
N GLY A 53 -3.59 1.07 9.75
CA GLY A 53 -3.49 2.38 10.39
C GLY A 53 -4.75 2.81 11.17
N GLY A 54 -4.82 2.37 12.43
CA GLY A 54 -5.80 2.76 13.45
C GLY A 54 -6.53 1.59 14.11
N THR A 55 -6.04 1.18 15.28
CA THR A 55 -6.65 0.25 16.27
C THR A 55 -6.72 -1.24 15.90
N GLY A 56 -5.64 -1.97 16.18
CA GLY A 56 -5.80 -3.33 16.69
C GLY A 56 -6.35 -3.29 18.13
N PRO A 57 -7.35 -4.09 18.52
CA PRO A 57 -7.60 -4.30 19.93
C PRO A 57 -6.44 -5.14 20.47
N ALA A 58 -5.73 -4.57 21.46
CA ALA A 58 -4.84 -5.35 22.31
C ALA A 58 -5.65 -6.54 22.87
N ASN A 59 -5.25 -7.76 22.51
CA ASN A 59 -5.63 -8.99 23.20
C ASN A 59 -4.40 -9.89 23.28
#